data_AF-A0A3N1Y6E4-F1
#
_entry.id   AF-A0A3N1Y6E4-F1
#
_cell.length_a   1.000
_cell.length_b   1.000
_cell.length_c   1.000
_cell.angle_alpha   90.00
_cell.angle_beta   90.00
_cell.angle_gamma   90.00
#
_symmetry.space_group_name_H-M   'P 1'
#
loop_
_entity.id
_entity.type
_entity.pdbx_description
1 polymer ?
#
loop_
_entity_poly.entity_id
_entity_poly.type
_entity_poly.pdbx_seq_one_letter_code
_entity_poly.pdbx_strand_id
1 'polypeptide(L)'
;MRAERPCPTAATGRLAVGMLLLFLWAAPAPAAPSWDALTPEEQRLLAPLAERWDTLPEARRERLLAGARQWLRLGPEERALMRERLQRWKALPPERRRALRRRLERYLALPPEQRARLRERYRWFRALPPERREALRERWRRLPPERRRTLRRRWESAPPRHRPPAAPRPGPRRGR
;
A
#
# COMPACT_ATOMS: atom_id res chain seq x y z
N MET A 1 -16.54 68.15 -3.27
CA MET A 1 -15.37 69.02 -3.51
C MET A 1 -14.18 68.15 -3.91
N ARG A 2 -13.43 68.58 -4.95
CA ARG A 2 -12.33 67.93 -5.71
C ARG A 2 -12.81 66.83 -6.70
N ALA A 3 -12.88 67.01 -8.03
CA ALA A 3 -11.89 67.48 -9.05
C ALA A 3 -10.75 66.42 -9.21
N GLU A 4 -10.34 65.87 -10.35
CA GLU A 4 -10.41 66.20 -11.78
C GLU A 4 -10.22 64.95 -12.69
N ARG A 5 -10.41 65.15 -14.01
CA ARG A 5 -10.15 64.26 -15.17
C ARG A 5 -8.63 63.93 -15.31
N PRO A 6 -8.09 62.98 -16.15
CA PRO A 6 -8.44 62.73 -17.57
C PRO A 6 -8.23 61.30 -18.17
N CYS A 7 -8.70 61.19 -19.42
CA CYS A 7 -8.40 60.26 -20.53
C CYS A 7 -6.91 59.82 -20.64
N PRO A 8 -6.56 58.69 -21.32
CA PRO A 8 -6.64 58.68 -22.78
C PRO A 8 -6.93 57.35 -23.50
N THR A 9 -7.59 57.53 -24.65
CA THR A 9 -7.33 56.91 -25.96
C THR A 9 -7.47 55.41 -26.17
N ALA A 10 -8.46 55.10 -27.01
CA ALA A 10 -8.54 53.98 -27.93
C ALA A 10 -7.18 53.52 -28.52
N ALA A 11 -7.03 52.21 -28.64
CA ALA A 11 -6.26 51.60 -29.72
C ALA A 11 -6.90 50.25 -30.07
N THR A 12 -7.88 50.34 -30.95
CA THR A 12 -8.02 49.55 -32.18
C THR A 12 -7.48 48.12 -32.14
N GLY A 13 -8.41 47.17 -32.20
CA GLY A 13 -8.08 45.75 -32.32
C GLY A 13 -7.31 45.42 -33.58
N ARG A 14 -6.53 44.35 -33.47
CA ARG A 14 -6.31 43.38 -34.54
C ARG A 14 -6.32 42.00 -33.90
N LEU A 15 -7.26 41.18 -34.37
CA LEU A 15 -7.29 39.75 -34.10
C LEU A 15 -6.00 39.14 -34.65
N ALA A 16 -5.06 38.82 -33.77
CA ALA A 16 -4.04 37.81 -34.05
C ALA A 16 -4.54 36.51 -33.42
N VAL A 17 -5.27 35.74 -34.21
CA VAL A 17 -5.53 34.32 -33.97
C VAL A 17 -4.16 33.63 -34.06
N GLY A 18 -3.49 33.54 -32.92
CA GLY A 18 -2.21 32.87 -32.73
C GLY A 18 -2.40 31.72 -31.76
N MET A 19 -2.82 30.58 -32.30
CA MET A 19 -2.94 29.28 -31.68
C MET A 19 -1.66 28.91 -30.92
N LEU A 20 -1.55 29.28 -29.64
CA LEU A 20 -0.62 28.65 -28.71
C LEU A 20 -1.35 27.50 -28.02
N LEU A 21 -1.53 26.42 -28.79
CA LEU A 21 -1.67 25.08 -28.22
C LEU A 21 -0.36 24.82 -27.45
N LEU A 22 -0.37 25.13 -26.15
CA LEU A 22 0.48 24.43 -25.20
C LEU A 22 0.04 22.96 -25.26
N PHE A 23 0.63 22.26 -26.21
CA PHE A 23 0.62 20.81 -26.32
C PHE A 23 1.31 20.32 -25.05
N LEU A 24 0.52 20.15 -23.99
CA LEU A 24 0.94 19.43 -22.82
C LEU A 24 1.05 17.97 -23.26
N TRP A 25 2.18 17.65 -23.89
CA TRP A 25 2.59 16.28 -24.14
C TRP A 25 2.73 15.66 -22.75
N ALA A 26 1.68 14.95 -22.31
CA ALA A 26 1.78 14.01 -21.22
C ALA A 26 2.72 12.91 -21.71
N ALA A 27 4.01 13.03 -21.39
CA ALA A 27 4.98 12.00 -21.72
C ALA A 27 4.44 10.67 -21.18
N PRO A 28 4.45 9.58 -21.97
CA PRO A 28 4.12 8.28 -21.43
C PRO A 28 5.02 8.06 -20.21
N ALA A 29 4.43 7.70 -19.07
CA ALA A 29 5.20 7.43 -17.87
C ALA A 29 6.29 6.41 -18.25
N PRO A 30 7.57 6.72 -18.01
CA PRO A 30 8.64 5.96 -18.63
C PRO A 30 8.62 4.54 -18.07
N ALA A 31 8.87 3.60 -18.98
CA ALA A 31 9.35 2.28 -18.64
C ALA A 31 10.43 2.38 -17.55
N ALA A 32 10.49 1.39 -16.66
CA ALA A 32 11.44 1.43 -15.53
C ALA A 32 12.85 1.84 -16.02
N PRO A 33 13.44 2.93 -15.48
CA PRO A 33 14.68 3.49 -16.00
C PRO A 33 15.83 2.48 -15.99
N SER A 34 16.75 2.63 -16.95
CA SER A 34 18.03 1.92 -16.95
C SER A 34 18.84 2.27 -15.71
N TRP A 35 19.85 1.44 -15.38
CA TRP A 35 20.64 1.60 -14.16
C TRP A 35 21.25 3.00 -14.03
N ASP A 36 21.77 3.55 -15.14
CA ASP A 36 22.45 4.85 -15.17
C ASP A 36 21.50 6.04 -15.00
N ALA A 37 20.20 5.86 -15.25
CA ALA A 37 19.18 6.90 -15.10
C ALA A 37 18.59 6.96 -13.67
N LEU A 38 19.03 6.10 -12.76
CA LEU A 38 18.63 6.12 -11.35
C LEU A 38 19.33 7.23 -10.57
N THR A 39 18.71 7.74 -9.50
CA THR A 39 19.42 8.71 -8.64
C THR A 39 20.56 8.03 -7.88
N PRO A 40 21.61 8.77 -7.44
CA PRO A 40 22.71 8.19 -6.67
C PRO A 40 22.26 7.43 -5.42
N GLU A 41 21.21 7.90 -4.74
CA GLU A 41 20.64 7.24 -3.56
C GLU A 41 19.90 5.94 -3.92
N GLU A 42 19.17 5.94 -5.05
CA GLU A 42 18.51 4.75 -5.58
C GLU A 42 19.54 3.70 -6.00
N GLN A 43 20.60 4.10 -6.70
CA GLN A 43 21.71 3.23 -7.09
C GLN A 43 22.41 2.63 -5.88
N ARG A 44 22.72 3.43 -4.85
CA ARG A 44 23.35 2.92 -3.60
C ARG A 44 22.49 1.87 -2.92
N LEU A 45 21.17 2.09 -2.85
CA LEU A 45 20.26 1.16 -2.19
C LEU A 45 20.07 -0.13 -3.00
N LEU A 46 20.10 -0.02 -4.33
CA LEU A 46 19.92 -1.14 -5.26
C LEU A 46 21.24 -1.72 -5.78
N ALA A 47 22.39 -1.29 -5.26
CA ALA A 47 23.72 -1.69 -5.74
C ALA A 47 23.91 -3.21 -5.89
N PRO A 48 23.39 -4.07 -4.99
CA PRO A 48 23.47 -5.53 -5.16
C PRO A 48 22.72 -6.09 -6.39
N LEU A 49 21.98 -5.24 -7.10
CA LEU A 49 21.24 -5.58 -8.31
C LEU A 49 21.83 -4.95 -9.57
N ALA A 50 22.87 -4.11 -9.45
CA ALA A 50 23.43 -3.32 -10.55
C ALA A 50 23.72 -4.14 -11.80
N GLU A 51 24.52 -5.20 -11.66
CA GLU A 51 24.97 -6.06 -12.77
C GLU A 51 23.82 -6.69 -13.57
N ARG A 52 22.70 -7.00 -12.90
CA ARG A 52 21.55 -7.66 -13.53
C ARG A 52 20.38 -6.71 -13.77
N TRP A 53 20.51 -5.43 -13.45
CA TRP A 53 19.38 -4.50 -13.39
C TRP A 53 18.60 -4.50 -14.70
N ASP A 54 19.30 -4.30 -15.81
CA ASP A 54 18.69 -4.20 -17.14
C ASP A 54 18.20 -5.53 -17.70
N THR A 55 18.57 -6.65 -17.08
CA THR A 55 18.03 -7.99 -17.40
C THR A 55 16.73 -8.30 -16.66
N LEU A 56 16.37 -7.51 -15.64
CA LEU A 56 15.15 -7.74 -14.88
C LEU A 56 13.92 -7.32 -15.69
N PRO A 57 12.82 -8.10 -15.64
CA PRO A 57 11.55 -7.69 -16.24
C PRO A 57 11.13 -6.32 -15.72
N GLU A 58 10.55 -5.50 -16.59
CA GLU A 58 10.18 -4.13 -16.30
C GLU A 58 9.31 -4.00 -15.04
N ALA A 59 8.23 -4.77 -14.95
CA ALA A 59 7.36 -4.79 -13.77
C ALA A 59 8.11 -5.14 -12.46
N ARG A 60 9.25 -5.84 -12.54
CA ARG A 60 10.11 -6.13 -11.39
C ARG A 60 10.99 -4.93 -11.05
N ARG A 61 11.59 -4.26 -12.04
CA ARG A 61 12.35 -3.02 -11.84
C ARG A 61 11.47 -1.93 -11.22
N GLU A 62 10.25 -1.73 -11.73
CA GLU A 62 9.29 -0.77 -11.17
C GLU A 62 9.00 -1.02 -9.68
N ARG A 63 8.74 -2.28 -9.31
CA ARG A 63 8.46 -2.65 -7.90
C ARG A 63 9.66 -2.42 -7.00
N LEU A 64 10.87 -2.69 -7.49
CA LEU A 64 12.11 -2.46 -6.76
C LEU A 64 12.35 -0.96 -6.56
N LEU A 65 12.15 -0.14 -7.60
CA LEU A 65 12.25 1.32 -7.51
C LEU A 65 11.20 1.92 -6.59
N ALA A 66 9.95 1.49 -6.70
CA ALA A 66 8.89 1.94 -5.79
C ALA A 66 9.23 1.62 -4.33
N GLY A 67 9.79 0.44 -4.07
CA GLY A 67 10.30 0.06 -2.75
C GLY A 67 11.47 0.92 -2.29
N ALA A 68 12.43 1.19 -3.17
CA ALA A 68 13.60 2.02 -2.89
C ALA A 68 13.19 3.47 -2.55
N ARG A 69 12.34 4.08 -3.38
CA ARG A 69 11.80 5.43 -3.15
C ARG A 69 11.03 5.51 -1.84
N GLN A 70 10.21 4.50 -1.54
CA GLN A 70 9.50 4.46 -0.27
C GLN A 70 10.47 4.37 0.91
N TRP A 71 11.52 3.55 0.80
CA TRP A 71 12.55 3.45 1.84
C TRP A 71 13.27 4.78 2.08
N LEU A 72 13.62 5.48 1.00
CA LEU A 72 14.28 6.78 1.06
C LEU A 72 13.40 7.85 1.73
N ARG A 73 12.07 7.75 1.62
CA ARG A 73 11.12 8.64 2.30
C ARG A 73 10.96 8.39 3.80
N LEU A 74 11.32 7.20 4.28
CA LEU A 74 11.18 6.87 5.71
C LEU A 74 12.24 7.58 6.57
N GLY A 75 11.82 8.02 7.76
CA GLY A 75 12.72 8.53 8.78
C GLY A 75 13.62 7.45 9.40
N PRO A 76 14.66 7.82 10.17
CA PRO A 76 15.62 6.86 10.73
C PRO A 76 14.97 5.81 11.65
N GLU A 77 14.00 6.22 12.48
CA GLU A 77 13.26 5.33 13.37
C GLU A 77 12.36 4.34 12.60
N GLU A 78 11.64 4.84 11.60
CA GLU A 78 10.79 4.00 10.75
C GLU A 78 11.63 2.97 9.97
N ARG A 79 12.79 3.39 9.45
CA ARG A 79 13.75 2.48 8.81
C ARG A 79 14.24 1.43 9.80
N ALA A 80 14.54 1.79 11.05
CA ALA A 80 14.94 0.83 12.09
C ALA A 80 13.85 -0.21 12.36
N LEU A 81 12.59 0.24 12.50
CA LEU A 81 11.45 -0.64 12.66
C LEU A 81 11.25 -1.57 11.45
N MET A 82 11.42 -1.07 10.24
CA MET A 82 11.34 -1.90 9.04
C MET A 82 12.48 -2.94 8.96
N ARG A 83 13.71 -2.57 9.32
CA ARG A 83 14.84 -3.52 9.42
C ARG A 83 14.53 -4.63 10.42
N GLU A 84 14.03 -4.29 11.60
CA GLU A 84 13.69 -5.26 12.64
C GLU A 84 12.55 -6.20 12.19
N ARG A 85 11.54 -5.68 11.50
CA ARG A 85 10.49 -6.51 10.86
C ARG A 85 11.05 -7.43 9.78
N LEU A 86 11.98 -6.94 8.95
CA LEU A 86 12.61 -7.73 7.91
C LEU A 86 13.46 -8.86 8.50
N GLN A 87 14.21 -8.59 9.57
CA GLN A 87 14.99 -9.64 10.24
C GLN A 87 14.09 -10.72 10.85
N ARG A 88 13.02 -10.31 11.54
CA ARG A 88 12.01 -11.26 12.03
C ARG A 88 11.40 -12.08 10.90
N TRP A 89 11.13 -11.46 9.75
CA TRP A 89 10.63 -12.18 8.58
C TRP A 89 11.65 -13.18 8.01
N LYS A 90 12.93 -12.80 7.90
CA LYS A 90 14.01 -13.68 7.43
C LYS A 90 14.22 -14.88 8.36
N ALA A 91 14.08 -14.67 9.67
CA ALA A 91 14.19 -15.72 10.68
C ALA A 91 13.00 -16.71 10.69
N LEU A 92 11.90 -16.44 9.96
CA LEU A 92 10.79 -17.38 9.87
C LEU A 92 11.16 -18.62 9.04
N PRO A 93 10.73 -19.83 9.47
CA PRO A 93 10.86 -21.04 8.68
C PRO A 93 10.28 -20.87 7.26
N PRO A 94 10.89 -21.45 6.22
CA PRO A 94 10.41 -21.33 4.83
C PRO A 94 8.91 -21.63 4.67
N GLU A 95 8.40 -22.64 5.37
CA GLU A 95 7.00 -23.07 5.33
C GLU A 95 6.08 -21.99 5.91
N ARG A 96 6.52 -21.35 7.00
CA ARG A 96 5.81 -20.23 7.63
C ARG A 96 5.78 -19.02 6.70
N ARG A 97 6.91 -18.69 6.04
CA ARG A 97 6.98 -17.61 5.04
C ARG A 97 6.03 -17.89 3.87
N ARG A 98 6.05 -19.11 3.31
CA ARG A 98 5.13 -19.54 2.25
C ARG A 98 3.66 -19.42 2.67
N ALA A 99 3.32 -19.87 3.89
CA ALA A 99 1.96 -19.77 4.41
C ALA A 99 1.49 -18.32 4.58
N LEU A 100 2.38 -17.42 5.01
CA LEU A 100 2.09 -15.99 5.14
C LEU A 100 1.95 -15.30 3.78
N ARG A 101 2.79 -15.62 2.79
CA ARG A 101 2.65 -15.12 1.41
C ARG A 101 1.28 -15.50 0.83
N ARG A 102 0.89 -16.78 0.90
CA ARG A 102 -0.45 -17.23 0.46
C ARG A 102 -1.60 -16.51 1.18
N ARG A 103 -1.42 -16.15 2.46
CA ARG A 103 -2.42 -15.36 3.21
C ARG A 103 -2.50 -13.93 2.69
N LEU A 104 -1.35 -13.32 2.41
CA LEU A 104 -1.28 -11.97 1.86
C LEU A 104 -1.87 -11.91 0.45
N GLU A 105 -1.54 -12.86 -0.43
CA GLU A 105 -2.10 -12.97 -1.77
C GLU A 105 -3.63 -13.03 -1.74
N ARG A 106 -4.20 -13.93 -0.91
CA ARG A 106 -5.66 -13.99 -0.71
C ARG A 106 -6.26 -12.70 -0.17
N TYR A 107 -5.53 -11.97 0.67
CA TYR A 107 -6.00 -10.68 1.20
C TYR A 107 -5.95 -9.59 0.12
N LEU A 108 -4.91 -9.54 -0.70
CA LEU A 108 -4.78 -8.58 -1.78
C LEU A 108 -5.78 -8.82 -2.90
N ALA A 109 -6.17 -10.08 -3.13
CA ALA A 109 -7.22 -10.48 -4.05
C ALA A 109 -8.65 -10.11 -3.59
N LEU A 110 -8.83 -9.64 -2.34
CA LEU A 110 -10.14 -9.18 -1.88
C LEU A 110 -10.49 -7.82 -2.52
N PRO A 111 -11.77 -7.60 -2.88
CA PRO A 111 -12.26 -6.28 -3.28
C PRO A 111 -11.90 -5.19 -2.28
N PRO A 112 -11.62 -3.95 -2.73
CA PRO A 112 -11.15 -2.86 -1.87
C PRO A 112 -12.08 -2.58 -0.69
N GLU A 113 -13.39 -2.67 -0.86
CA GLU A 113 -14.41 -2.49 0.19
C GLU A 113 -14.29 -3.57 1.26
N GLN A 114 -14.04 -4.82 0.85
CA GLN A 114 -13.85 -5.91 1.80
C GLN A 114 -12.55 -5.74 2.59
N ARG A 115 -11.48 -5.28 1.94
CA ARG A 115 -10.22 -4.94 2.62
C ARG A 115 -10.44 -3.79 3.62
N ALA A 116 -11.21 -2.76 3.25
CA ALA A 116 -11.54 -1.64 4.14
C ALA A 116 -12.29 -2.11 5.40
N ARG A 117 -13.36 -2.89 5.24
CA ARG A 117 -14.11 -3.47 6.36
C ARG A 117 -13.23 -4.31 7.30
N LEU A 118 -12.29 -5.09 6.74
CA LEU A 118 -11.34 -5.87 7.55
C LEU A 118 -10.38 -4.97 8.33
N ARG A 119 -9.87 -3.90 7.72
CA ARG A 119 -9.00 -2.92 8.39
C ARG A 119 -9.72 -2.20 9.52
N GLU A 120 -10.93 -1.69 9.27
CA GLU A 120 -11.74 -1.00 10.26
C GLU A 120 -12.00 -1.87 11.47
N ARG A 121 -12.39 -3.13 11.26
CA ARG A 121 -12.66 -3.96 12.41
C ARG A 121 -11.40 -4.48 13.10
N TYR A 122 -10.29 -4.61 12.38
CA TYR A 122 -9.00 -4.82 13.04
C TYR A 122 -8.65 -3.62 13.95
N ARG A 123 -8.87 -2.38 13.49
CA ARG A 123 -8.68 -1.17 14.31
C ARG A 123 -9.60 -1.17 15.53
N TRP A 124 -10.90 -1.42 15.36
CA TRP A 124 -11.85 -1.58 16.46
C TRP A 124 -11.38 -2.63 17.48
N PHE A 125 -11.02 -3.84 17.01
CA PHE A 125 -10.57 -4.91 17.89
C PHE A 125 -9.29 -4.53 18.65
N ARG A 126 -8.37 -3.79 18.01
CA ARG A 126 -7.13 -3.31 18.65
C ARG A 126 -7.40 -2.23 19.70
N ALA A 127 -8.43 -1.41 19.51
CA ALA A 127 -8.85 -0.34 20.42
C ALA A 127 -9.61 -0.84 21.66
N LEU A 128 -10.12 -2.08 21.64
CA LEU A 128 -10.78 -2.67 22.82
C LEU A 128 -9.81 -2.82 24.01
N PRO A 129 -10.31 -2.67 25.25
CA PRO A 129 -9.55 -2.99 26.47
C PRO A 129 -8.98 -4.43 26.43
N PRO A 130 -7.80 -4.68 27.03
CA PRO A 130 -7.16 -6.00 27.01
C PRO A 130 -8.07 -7.15 27.47
N GLU A 131 -8.88 -6.92 28.50
CA GLU A 131 -9.81 -7.87 29.09
C GLU A 131 -10.91 -8.24 28.08
N ARG A 132 -11.48 -7.23 27.41
CA ARG A 132 -12.50 -7.41 26.37
C ARG A 132 -11.93 -8.18 25.17
N ARG A 133 -10.68 -7.90 24.78
CA ARG A 133 -10.01 -8.64 23.71
C ARG A 133 -9.76 -10.10 24.08
N GLU A 134 -9.40 -10.37 25.34
CA GLU A 134 -9.20 -11.74 25.83
C GLU A 134 -10.53 -12.50 25.89
N ALA A 135 -11.60 -11.89 26.41
CA ALA A 135 -12.92 -12.49 26.46
C ALA A 135 -13.44 -12.87 25.05
N LEU A 136 -13.22 -12.01 24.04
CA LEU A 136 -13.55 -12.32 22.65
C LEU A 136 -12.72 -13.48 22.09
N ARG A 137 -11.41 -13.51 22.37
CA ARG A 137 -10.52 -14.62 21.98
C ARG A 137 -10.95 -15.93 22.63
N GLU A 138 -11.33 -15.87 23.89
CA GLU A 138 -11.76 -17.02 24.68
C GLU A 138 -13.09 -17.57 24.19
N ARG A 139 -14.08 -16.71 23.96
CA ARG A 139 -15.34 -17.10 23.32
C ARG A 139 -15.11 -17.78 21.97
N TRP A 140 -14.19 -17.27 21.16
CA TRP A 140 -13.82 -17.91 19.90
C TRP A 140 -13.13 -19.27 20.11
N ARG A 141 -12.27 -19.40 21.11
CA ARG A 141 -11.60 -20.66 21.49
C ARG A 141 -12.54 -21.71 22.07
N ARG A 142 -13.69 -21.32 22.62
CA ARG A 142 -14.72 -22.25 23.14
C ARG A 142 -15.72 -22.72 22.09
N LEU A 143 -15.85 -22.03 20.94
CA LEU A 143 -16.74 -22.48 19.86
C LEU A 143 -16.31 -23.87 19.35
N PRO A 144 -17.22 -24.83 19.13
CA PRO A 144 -16.89 -26.12 18.53
C PRO A 144 -16.20 -25.94 17.15
N PRO A 145 -15.21 -26.79 16.79
CA PRO A 145 -14.50 -26.69 15.51
C PRO A 145 -15.44 -26.64 14.29
N GLU A 146 -16.53 -27.38 14.34
CA GLU A 146 -17.57 -27.48 13.31
C GLU A 146 -18.27 -26.13 13.16
N ARG A 147 -18.67 -25.52 14.28
CA ARG A 147 -19.27 -24.17 14.29
C ARG A 147 -18.30 -23.13 13.74
N ARG A 148 -17.00 -23.22 14.06
CA ARG A 148 -15.97 -22.34 13.46
C ARG A 148 -15.83 -22.56 11.96
N ARG A 149 -15.86 -23.81 11.49
CA ARG A 149 -15.81 -24.15 10.06
C ARG A 149 -17.03 -23.60 9.32
N THR A 150 -18.23 -23.73 9.88
CA THR A 150 -19.46 -23.18 9.28
C THR A 150 -19.41 -21.66 9.23
N LEU A 151 -18.98 -20.99 10.30
CA LEU A 151 -18.77 -19.54 10.30
C LEU A 151 -17.72 -19.12 9.24
N ARG A 152 -16.66 -19.91 9.06
CA ARG A 152 -15.64 -19.66 8.04
C ARG A 152 -16.15 -19.88 6.63
N ARG A 153 -16.93 -20.94 6.39
CA ARG A 153 -17.54 -21.24 5.08
C ARG A 153 -18.58 -20.19 4.72
N ARG A 154 -19.47 -19.83 5.65
CA ARG A 154 -20.43 -18.72 5.48
C ARG A 154 -19.70 -17.41 5.20
N TRP A 155 -18.57 -17.19 5.85
CA TRP A 155 -17.72 -16.04 5.52
C TRP A 155 -17.14 -16.16 4.10
N GLU A 156 -16.64 -17.32 3.68
CA GLU A 156 -16.08 -17.59 2.34
C GLU A 156 -17.14 -17.46 1.22
N SER A 157 -18.39 -17.87 1.47
CA SER A 157 -19.48 -17.90 0.48
C SER A 157 -20.44 -16.70 0.53
N ALA A 158 -20.39 -15.85 1.56
CA ALA A 158 -21.26 -14.68 1.63
C ALA A 158 -20.90 -13.63 0.55
N PRO A 159 -21.90 -13.05 -0.15
CA PRO A 159 -21.66 -11.97 -1.09
C PRO A 159 -21.01 -10.77 -0.36
N PRO A 160 -20.14 -9.98 -1.04
CA PRO A 160 -19.34 -8.92 -0.44
C PRO A 160 -20.11 -7.96 0.47
N ARG A 161 -21.39 -7.73 0.14
CA ARG A 161 -22.30 -6.82 0.84
C ARG A 161 -22.71 -7.32 2.23
N HIS A 162 -22.87 -8.64 2.42
CA HIS A 162 -23.40 -9.25 3.65
C HIS A 162 -22.38 -10.04 4.45
N ARG A 163 -21.09 -10.00 4.08
CA ARG A 163 -20.03 -10.65 4.85
C ARG A 163 -19.97 -10.00 6.25
N PRO A 164 -20.41 -10.67 7.33
CA PRO A 164 -20.17 -10.16 8.66
C PRO A 164 -18.65 -10.10 8.82
N PRO A 165 -18.14 -9.12 9.55
CA PRO A 165 -16.72 -8.89 9.48
C PRO A 165 -16.02 -10.21 10.01
N ALA A 166 -14.85 -10.62 9.50
CA ALA A 166 -14.11 -11.80 10.01
C ALA A 166 -13.72 -11.73 11.50
N ALA A 167 -14.22 -12.59 12.40
CA ALA A 167 -13.67 -12.66 13.76
C ALA A 167 -12.13 -12.73 13.70
N PRO A 168 -11.38 -12.02 14.56
CA PRO A 168 -9.92 -12.05 14.53
C PRO A 168 -9.52 -13.52 14.58
N ARG A 169 -8.95 -14.02 13.49
CA ARG A 169 -8.42 -15.38 13.46
C ARG A 169 -7.42 -15.43 14.63
N PRO A 170 -7.54 -16.40 15.56
CA PRO A 170 -6.55 -16.53 16.60
C PRO A 170 -5.20 -16.55 15.90
N GLY A 171 -4.33 -15.62 16.29
CA GLY A 171 -2.98 -15.55 15.75
C GLY A 171 -2.33 -16.93 15.86
N PRO A 172 -1.34 -17.25 15.02
CA PRO A 172 -0.57 -18.46 15.24
C PRO A 172 -0.13 -18.48 16.71
N ARG A 173 -0.36 -19.61 17.41
CA ARG A 173 0.21 -19.85 18.74
C ARG A 173 1.66 -19.40 18.67
N ARG A 174 2.04 -18.38 19.44
CA ARG A 174 3.45 -18.17 19.78
C ARG A 174 3.80 -19.43 20.56
N GLY A 175 4.47 -20.36 19.87
CA GLY A 175 5.03 -21.54 20.51
C GLY A 175 5.95 -21.03 21.61
N ARG A 176 5.73 -21.57 22.79
CA ARG A 176 6.69 -21.55 23.89
C ARG A 176 7.91 -22.36 23.49
#